data_AF-F6H9N3-F1
#
_entry.id   AF-F6H9N3-F1
#
_cell.length_a   1.000
_cell.length_b   1.000
_cell.length_c   1.000
_cell.angle_alpha   90.00
_cell.angle_beta   90.00
_cell.angle_gamma   90.00
#
_symmetry.space_group_name_H-M   'P 1'
#
loop_
_entity.id
_entity.type
_entity.pdbx_description
1 polymer ?
#
loop_
_entity_poly.entity_id
_entity_poly.type
_entity_poly.pdbx_seq_one_letter_code
_entity_poly.pdbx_strand_id
1 'polypeptide(L)' 'MGPYVNGKERVYVSGVVQSVSPTMRIQRKSHNDIVPKRDITFADKT' A
#
# COMPACT_ATOMS: atom_id res chain seq x y z
N MET A 1 -10.17 -11.35 6.33
CA MET A 1 -9.34 -10.70 5.30
C MET A 1 -9.39 -11.57 4.04
N GLY A 2 -10.34 -11.35 3.12
CA GLY A 2 -10.62 -12.26 1.98
C GLY A 2 -9.53 -12.29 0.89
N PRO A 3 -9.52 -13.24 -0.06
CA PRO A 3 -8.37 -13.54 -0.94
C PRO A 3 -7.98 -12.46 -1.96
N TYR A 4 -8.74 -11.35 -2.07
CA TYR A 4 -8.52 -10.31 -3.07
C TYR A 4 -8.32 -8.93 -2.43
N VAL A 5 -7.51 -8.08 -3.06
CA VAL A 5 -7.39 -6.64 -2.79
C VAL A 5 -7.64 -5.90 -4.09
N ASN A 6 -8.63 -5.00 -4.10
CA ASN A 6 -9.04 -4.24 -5.30
C ASN A 6 -9.30 -5.11 -6.54
N GLY A 7 -9.95 -6.26 -6.36
CA GLY A 7 -10.27 -7.20 -7.43
C GLY A 7 -9.08 -8.02 -7.96
N LYS A 8 -7.89 -7.88 -7.38
CA LYS A 8 -6.69 -8.66 -7.72
C LYS A 8 -6.34 -9.64 -6.61
N GLU A 9 -5.76 -10.77 -7.00
CA GLU A 9 -5.27 -11.77 -6.06
C GLU A 9 -4.26 -11.16 -5.10
N ARG A 10 -4.32 -11.59 -3.84
CA ARG A 10 -3.33 -11.19 -2.84
C ARG A 10 -2.01 -11.87 -3.09
N VAL A 11 -0.95 -11.07 -3.07
CA VAL A 11 0.42 -11.55 -3.23
C VAL A 11 1.22 -11.20 -1.98
N TYR A 12 2.11 -12.10 -1.59
CA TYR A 12 3.10 -11.87 -0.54
C TYR A 12 4.43 -11.50 -1.19
N VAL A 13 5.06 -10.43 -0.70
CA VAL A 13 6.35 -9.93 -1.20
C VAL A 13 7.30 -9.69 -0.04
N SER A 14 8.60 -9.91 -0.26
CA SER A 14 9.66 -9.68 0.72
C SER A 14 10.84 -8.97 0.06
N GLY A 15 11.42 -7.98 0.74
CA GLY A 15 12.56 -7.21 0.23
C GLY A 15 13.09 -6.20 1.26
N VAL A 16 14.16 -5.50 0.90
CA VAL A 16 14.74 -4.41 1.71
C VAL A 16 14.03 -3.11 1.36
N VAL A 17 13.56 -2.38 2.38
CA VAL A 17 12.96 -1.06 2.20
C VAL A 17 14.03 -0.06 1.79
N GLN A 18 13.83 0.61 0.67
CA GLN A 18 14.73 1.64 0.13
C GLN A 18 14.29 3.04 0.53
N SER A 19 12.98 3.30 0.56
CA SER A 19 12.43 4.58 0.99
C SER A 19 10.99 4.47 1.45
N VAL A 20 10.60 5.42 2.30
CA VAL A 20 9.24 5.53 2.85
C VAL A 20 8.81 6.98 2.76
N SER A 21 7.68 7.24 2.11
CA SER A 21 7.12 8.58 2.04
C SER A 21 6.46 8.98 3.37
N PRO A 22 6.34 10.29 3.68
CA PRO A 22 5.53 10.77 4.80
C PRO A 22 4.07 10.29 4.71
N THR A 23 3.37 10.31 5.84
CA THR A 23 1.95 9.93 5.87
C THR A 23 1.08 11.05 5.32
N MET A 24 0.40 10.77 4.22
CA MET A 24 -0.59 11.65 3.59
C MET A 24 -1.99 11.38 4.14
N ARG A 25 -2.83 12.40 4.13
CA ARG A 25 -4.27 12.29 4.40
C ARG A 25 -5.02 12.31 3.08
N ILE A 26 -5.68 11.22 2.72
CA ILE A 26 -6.37 11.07 1.43
C ILE A 26 -7.86 10.88 1.68
N GLN A 27 -8.68 11.59 0.92
CA GLN A 27 -10.13 11.38 0.93
C GLN A 27 -10.49 10.21 0.02
N ARG A 28 -11.01 9.12 0.61
CA ARG A 28 -11.43 7.93 -0.13
C ARG A 28 -12.67 8.26 -0.95
N LYS A 29 -12.63 7.99 -2.26
CA LYS A 29 -13.75 8.32 -3.17
C LYS A 29 -15.06 7.59 -2.84
N SER A 30 -15.01 6.37 -2.28
CA SER A 30 -16.20 5.53 -2.12
C SER A 30 -17.05 5.88 -0.90
N HIS A 31 -16.44 6.35 0.19
CA HIS A 31 -17.14 6.64 1.45
C HIS A 31 -16.80 8.03 2.02
N ASN A 32 -16.05 8.84 1.26
CA ASN A 32 -15.69 10.22 1.56
C ASN A 32 -14.95 10.44 2.88
N ASP A 33 -14.42 9.37 3.48
CA ASP A 33 -13.62 9.36 4.70
C ASP A 33 -12.16 9.77 4.43
N ILE A 34 -11.53 10.45 5.41
CA ILE A 34 -10.09 10.76 5.36
C ILE A 34 -9.32 9.56 5.90
N VAL A 35 -8.45 8.99 5.06
CA VAL A 35 -7.63 7.81 5.36
C VAL A 35 -6.14 8.17 5.29
N PRO A 36 -5.31 7.75 6.27
CA PRO A 36 -3.87 7.88 6.18
C PRO A 36 -3.29 6.92 5.12
N LYS A 37 -2.43 7.42 4.22
CA LYS A 37 -1.70 6.62 3.21
C LYS A 37 -0.22 7.00 3.20
N ARG A 38 0.67 6.06 2.89
CA ARG A 38 2.06 6.33 2.52
C ARG A 38 2.51 5.34 1.46
N ASP A 39 3.46 5.76 0.64
CA ASP A 39 4.09 4.90 -0.35
C ASP A 39 5.42 4.34 0.21
N ILE A 40 5.76 3.11 -0.17
CA ILE A 40 6.97 2.40 0.27
C ILE A 40 7.64 1.82 -0.97
N THR A 41 8.91 2.14 -1.17
CA THR A 41 9.74 1.53 -2.22
C THR A 41 10.64 0.49 -1.57
N PHE A 42 10.63 -0.72 -2.11
CA PHE A 42 11.48 -1.83 -1.67
C PHE A 42 12.19 -2.46 -2.86
N ALA A 43 13.34 -3.07 -2.60
CA ALA A 43 14.13 -3.82 -3.58
C ALA A 43 14.36 -5.24 -3.08
N ASP A 44 14.50 -6.20 -3.99
CA ASP A 44 15.00 -7.53 -3.66
C ASP A 44 16.54 -7.59 -3.88
N LYS A 45 17.12 -8.79 -3.80
CA LYS A 45 18.57 -9.00 -3.95
C LYS A 45 19.03 -9.17 -5.40
N THR A 46 18.18 -8.93 -6.40
CA THR A 46 18.48 -9.26 -7.79
C THR A 46 19.27 -8.18 -8.50
#